data_AF-A0A1A9HFY6-F1
#
_entry.id   AF-A0A1A9HFY6-F1
#
_cell.length_a   1.000
_cell.length_b   1.000
_cell.length_c   1.000
_cell.angle_alpha   90.00
_cell.angle_beta   90.00
_cell.angle_gamma   90.00
#
_symmetry.space_group_name_H-M   'P 1'
#
loop_
_entity.id
_entity.type
_entity.pdbx_description
1 polymer ?
#
loop_
_entity_poly.entity_id
_entity_poly.type
_entity_poly.pdbx_seq_one_letter_code
_entity_poly.pdbx_strand_id
1 'polypeptide(L)'
;MFGLFKKKSPPPAPEPKTESEEPLLLVFIPALLVLLLNAEQKKGSPLTEAEVNAIRDSGVCMALPVSAALALAEKRGYPDINADEAWTEWQRARVELAQS
;
A
#
# COMPACT_ATOMS: atom_id res chain seq x y z
N MET A 1 -60.40 -14.23 -28.86
CA MET A 1 -59.13 -14.91 -29.17
C MET A 1 -58.03 -13.84 -29.16
N PHE A 2 -57.36 -13.61 -28.03
CA PHE A 2 -56.26 -12.64 -27.94
C PHE A 2 -55.13 -13.24 -27.10
N GLY A 3 -54.08 -13.68 -27.77
CA GLY A 3 -52.88 -14.25 -27.15
C GLY A 3 -52.00 -13.17 -26.58
N LEU A 4 -51.72 -13.25 -25.28
CA LEU A 4 -50.81 -12.34 -24.58
C LEU A 4 -49.38 -12.86 -24.72
N PHE A 5 -48.62 -12.30 -25.65
CA PHE A 5 -47.19 -12.58 -25.80
C PHE A 5 -46.43 -12.02 -24.60
N LYS A 6 -45.88 -12.91 -23.74
CA LYS A 6 -44.93 -12.52 -22.70
C LYS A 6 -43.60 -12.11 -23.36
N LYS A 7 -43.34 -10.80 -23.40
CA LYS A 7 -42.05 -10.24 -23.81
C LYS A 7 -41.01 -10.68 -22.78
N LYS A 8 -40.06 -11.54 -23.17
CA LYS A 8 -38.91 -11.90 -22.34
C LYS A 8 -38.09 -10.63 -22.09
N SER A 9 -37.96 -10.23 -20.84
CA SER A 9 -37.09 -9.13 -20.44
C SER A 9 -35.66 -9.46 -20.89
N PRO A 10 -34.89 -8.49 -21.40
CA PRO A 10 -33.46 -8.70 -21.64
C PRO A 10 -32.80 -9.15 -20.33
N PRO A 11 -31.72 -9.96 -20.40
CA PRO A 11 -30.95 -10.26 -19.20
C PRO A 11 -30.57 -8.94 -18.52
N PRO A 12 -30.60 -8.87 -17.18
CA PRO A 12 -30.12 -7.69 -16.49
C PRO A 12 -28.73 -7.37 -17.02
N ALA A 13 -28.46 -6.08 -17.27
CA ALA A 13 -27.10 -5.60 -17.48
C ALA A 13 -26.22 -6.20 -16.37
N PRO A 14 -24.93 -6.52 -16.63
CA PRO A 14 -24.06 -7.04 -15.58
C PRO A 14 -24.24 -6.14 -14.36
N GLU A 15 -24.77 -6.73 -13.30
CA GLU A 15 -25.01 -6.01 -12.05
C GLU A 15 -23.69 -5.31 -11.69
N PRO A 16 -23.72 -4.04 -11.24
CA PRO A 16 -22.51 -3.36 -10.80
C PRO A 16 -21.81 -4.32 -9.85
N LYS A 17 -20.56 -4.69 -10.17
CA LYS A 17 -19.78 -5.67 -9.40
C LYS A 17 -19.95 -5.29 -7.94
N THR A 18 -20.66 -6.14 -7.21
CA THR A 18 -20.82 -6.03 -5.77
C THR A 18 -19.45 -5.72 -5.20
N GLU A 19 -19.37 -4.76 -4.27
CA GLU A 19 -18.20 -4.49 -3.44
C GLU A 19 -17.82 -5.79 -2.71
N SER A 20 -17.17 -6.72 -3.41
CA SER A 20 -16.58 -7.91 -2.83
C SER A 20 -15.43 -7.41 -1.98
N GLU A 21 -15.47 -7.70 -0.68
CA GLU A 21 -14.49 -7.33 0.34
C GLU A 21 -13.06 -7.40 -0.19
N GLU A 22 -12.57 -6.28 -0.73
CA GLU A 22 -11.19 -6.20 -1.18
C GLU A 22 -10.31 -6.29 0.08
N PRO A 23 -9.28 -7.15 0.09
CA PRO A 23 -8.41 -7.26 1.26
C PRO A 23 -7.82 -5.89 1.60
N LEU A 24 -7.68 -5.64 2.90
CA LEU A 24 -7.08 -4.42 3.42
C LEU A 24 -5.59 -4.61 3.62
N LEU A 25 -4.81 -3.63 3.19
CA LEU A 25 -3.39 -3.49 3.48
C LEU A 25 -3.17 -2.35 4.47
N LEU A 26 -2.24 -2.54 5.41
CA LEU A 26 -1.73 -1.46 6.23
C LEU A 26 -0.70 -0.68 5.42
N VAL A 27 -0.96 0.60 5.18
CA VAL A 27 -0.07 1.50 4.46
C VAL A 27 0.43 2.57 5.42
N PHE A 28 1.76 2.73 5.50
CA PHE A 28 2.39 3.76 6.33
C PHE A 28 2.12 5.16 5.79
N ILE A 29 1.76 6.10 6.69
CA ILE A 29 1.52 7.51 6.41
C ILE A 29 2.31 8.36 7.43
N PRO A 30 3.45 9.00 7.05
CA PRO A 30 4.12 8.92 5.74
C PRO A 30 4.72 7.52 5.48
N ALA A 31 5.18 7.27 4.24
CA ALA A 31 5.81 6.02 3.85
C ALA A 31 6.96 5.62 4.80
N LEU A 32 7.11 4.33 5.10
CA LEU A 32 8.12 3.85 6.05
C LEU A 32 9.54 4.14 5.55
N LEU A 33 9.79 3.99 4.24
CA LEU A 33 11.03 4.40 3.60
C LEU A 33 11.42 5.85 3.95
N VAL A 34 10.45 6.76 3.91
CA VAL A 34 10.68 8.19 4.17
C VAL A 34 10.96 8.44 5.65
N LEU A 35 10.27 7.73 6.55
CA LEU A 35 10.53 7.80 7.98
C LEU A 35 11.97 7.38 8.31
N LEU A 36 12.42 6.26 7.74
CA LEU A 36 13.76 5.72 7.96
C LEU A 36 14.85 6.62 7.36
N LEU A 37 14.66 7.09 6.13
CA LEU A 37 15.59 8.03 5.48
C LEU A 37 15.76 9.31 6.31
N ASN A 38 14.65 9.92 6.74
CA ASN A 38 14.69 11.13 7.56
C ASN A 38 15.33 10.86 8.93
N ALA A 39 15.08 9.71 9.54
CA ALA A 39 15.69 9.35 10.82
C ALA A 39 17.21 9.17 10.69
N GLU A 40 17.68 8.46 9.66
CA GLU A 40 19.11 8.26 9.42
C GLU A 40 19.82 9.59 9.10
N GLN A 41 19.21 10.44 8.27
CA GLN A 41 19.72 11.78 7.97
C GLN A 41 19.84 12.65 9.23
N LYS A 42 18.82 12.62 10.11
CA LYS A 42 18.85 13.35 11.39
C LYS A 42 19.90 12.80 12.34
N LYS A 43 20.10 11.48 12.36
CA LYS A 43 21.11 10.82 13.18
C LYS A 43 22.52 11.10 12.66
N GLY A 44 22.70 11.30 11.36
CA GLY A 44 23.99 11.52 10.71
C GLY A 44 24.89 10.29 10.65
N SER A 45 24.34 9.10 10.95
CA SER A 45 25.04 7.81 10.89
C SER A 45 24.02 6.70 10.61
N PRO A 46 24.47 5.53 10.08
CA PRO A 46 23.57 4.44 9.77
C PRO A 46 22.65 4.03 10.94
N LEU A 47 21.40 3.73 10.64
CA LEU A 47 20.48 3.11 11.59
C LEU A 47 20.91 1.67 11.87
N THR A 48 20.76 1.28 13.13
CA THR A 48 20.84 -0.10 13.60
C THR A 48 19.51 -0.80 13.35
N GLU A 49 19.53 -2.14 13.33
CA GLU A 49 18.31 -2.94 13.19
C GLU A 49 17.26 -2.62 14.27
N ALA A 50 17.70 -2.42 15.51
CA ALA A 50 16.81 -2.05 16.61
C ALA A 50 16.11 -0.70 16.36
N GLU A 51 16.82 0.29 15.83
CA GLU A 51 16.23 1.60 15.50
C GLU A 51 15.26 1.50 14.32
N VAL A 52 15.58 0.71 13.29
CA VAL A 52 14.67 0.48 12.15
C VAL A 52 13.37 -0.15 12.61
N ASN A 53 13.46 -1.21 13.44
CA ASN A 53 12.29 -1.88 13.99
C ASN A 53 11.48 -0.95 14.89
N ALA A 54 12.14 -0.14 15.73
CA ALA A 54 11.45 0.83 16.58
C ALA A 54 10.70 1.89 15.75
N ILE A 55 11.30 2.38 14.65
CA ILE A 55 10.65 3.33 13.75
C ILE A 55 9.43 2.69 13.08
N ARG A 56 9.57 1.46 12.56
CA ARG A 56 8.44 0.69 12.00
C ARG A 56 7.30 0.55 13.01
N ASP A 57 7.60 0.10 14.23
CA ASP A 57 6.59 -0.19 15.25
C ASP A 57 5.88 1.08 15.74
N SER A 58 6.53 2.24 15.64
CA SER A 58 5.94 3.55 15.98
C SER A 58 5.24 4.25 14.80
N GLY A 59 5.38 3.72 13.58
CA GLY A 59 4.85 4.33 12.36
C GLY A 59 3.32 4.28 12.32
N VAL A 60 2.71 5.36 11.85
CA VAL A 60 1.26 5.42 11.69
C VAL A 60 0.85 4.70 10.39
N CYS A 61 -0.08 3.76 10.52
CA CYS A 61 -0.65 3.02 9.40
C CYS A 61 -2.12 3.36 9.20
N MET A 62 -2.55 3.33 7.94
CA MET A 62 -3.96 3.36 7.56
C MET A 62 -4.31 2.09 6.81
N ALA A 63 -5.43 1.45 7.17
CA ALA A 63 -5.95 0.32 6.44
C ALA A 63 -6.64 0.80 5.15
N LEU A 64 -6.19 0.33 4.01
CA LEU A 64 -6.73 0.67 2.69
C LEU A 64 -7.04 -0.60 1.89
N PRO A 65 -8.09 -0.61 1.07
CA PRO A 65 -8.25 -1.63 0.04
C PRO A 65 -7.01 -1.72 -0.85
N VAL A 66 -6.64 -2.91 -1.32
CA VAL A 66 -5.45 -3.14 -2.17
C VAL A 66 -5.40 -2.16 -3.34
N SER A 67 -6.49 -1.95 -4.07
CA SER A 67 -6.58 -1.04 -5.21
C SER A 67 -6.22 0.40 -4.84
N ALA A 68 -6.69 0.88 -3.68
CA ALA A 68 -6.38 2.19 -3.16
C ALA A 68 -4.91 2.30 -2.70
N ALA A 69 -4.37 1.24 -2.09
CA ALA A 69 -2.95 1.17 -1.72
C ALA A 69 -2.03 1.24 -2.96
N LEU A 70 -2.38 0.51 -4.03
CA LEU A 70 -1.66 0.55 -5.31
C LEU A 70 -1.72 1.93 -5.97
N ALA A 71 -2.90 2.54 -6.02
CA ALA A 71 -3.07 3.90 -6.56
C ALA A 71 -2.27 4.94 -5.76
N LEU A 72 -2.19 4.78 -4.44
CA LEU A 72 -1.37 5.64 -3.58
C LEU A 72 0.13 5.44 -3.85
N ALA A 73 0.59 4.21 -4.01
CA ALA A 73 1.98 3.91 -4.35
C ALA A 73 2.37 4.51 -5.71
N GLU A 74 1.53 4.35 -6.74
CA GLU A 74 1.73 4.94 -8.07
C GLU A 74 1.82 6.47 -7.97
N LYS A 75 0.91 7.10 -7.23
CA LYS A 75 0.90 8.55 -7.03
C LYS A 75 2.13 9.08 -6.29
N ARG A 76 2.70 8.29 -5.36
CA ARG A 76 3.97 8.64 -4.67
C ARG A 76 5.16 8.64 -5.63
N GLY A 77 5.13 7.78 -6.65
CA GLY A 77 6.20 7.65 -7.65
C GLY A 77 7.41 6.86 -7.17
N TYR A 78 7.32 6.20 -6.00
CA TYR A 78 8.35 5.31 -5.46
C TYR A 78 7.70 4.20 -4.63
N PRO A 79 8.28 2.99 -4.61
CA PRO A 79 7.81 1.91 -3.74
C PRO A 79 8.14 2.22 -2.27
N ASP A 80 7.28 1.76 -1.36
CA ASP A 80 7.61 1.71 0.06
C ASP A 80 8.33 0.39 0.38
N ILE A 81 8.95 0.28 1.56
CA ILE A 81 9.61 -0.96 1.97
C ILE A 81 8.61 -1.97 2.55
N ASN A 82 8.90 -3.27 2.40
CA ASN A 82 8.14 -4.30 3.10
C ASN A 82 8.43 -4.26 4.61
N ALA A 83 7.40 -3.94 5.40
CA ALA A 83 7.51 -3.78 6.85
C ALA A 83 7.77 -5.10 7.62
N ASP A 84 7.35 -6.24 7.07
CA ASP A 84 7.61 -7.55 7.69
C ASP A 84 9.12 -7.86 7.70
N GLU A 85 9.85 -7.35 6.70
CA GLU A 85 11.29 -7.50 6.50
C GLU A 85 12.01 -6.15 6.57
N ALA A 86 11.52 -5.24 7.43
CA ALA A 86 11.90 -3.82 7.43
C ALA A 86 13.42 -3.58 7.49
N TRP A 87 14.16 -4.36 8.28
CA TRP A 87 15.62 -4.26 8.34
C TRP A 87 16.27 -4.58 7.00
N THR A 88 16.00 -5.75 6.45
CA THR A 88 16.59 -6.22 5.19
C THR A 88 16.25 -5.27 4.04
N GLU A 89 15.00 -4.84 3.95
CA GLU A 89 14.54 -3.90 2.91
C GLU A 89 15.17 -2.51 3.08
N TRP A 90 15.30 -2.02 4.31
CA TRP A 90 16.02 -0.76 4.57
C TRP A 90 17.48 -0.84 4.15
N GLN A 91 18.18 -1.94 4.42
CA GLN A 91 19.57 -2.10 3.98
C GLN A 91 19.70 -2.01 2.45
N ARG A 92 18.78 -2.62 1.71
CA ARG A 92 18.74 -2.55 0.24
C ARG A 92 18.46 -1.13 -0.23
N ALA A 93 17.36 -0.54 0.23
CA ALA A 93 16.94 0.80 -0.16
C ALA A 93 18.01 1.86 0.16
N ARG A 94 18.68 1.75 1.31
CA ARG A 94 19.76 2.68 1.69
C ARG A 94 20.94 2.64 0.73
N VAL A 95 21.32 1.46 0.23
CA VAL A 95 22.39 1.33 -0.76
C VAL A 95 21.98 1.96 -2.08
N GLU A 96 20.75 1.73 -2.54
CA GLU A 96 20.21 2.33 -3.77
C GLU A 96 20.16 3.86 -3.68
N LEU A 97 19.67 4.40 -2.55
CA LEU A 97 19.60 5.84 -2.29
C LEU A 97 20.97 6.51 -2.15
N ALA A 98 22.01 5.78 -1.75
CA ALA A 98 23.38 6.30 -1.71
C ALA A 98 24.03 6.38 -3.11
N GLN A 99 23.44 5.73 -4.12
CA GLN A 99 23.93 5.70 -5.50
C GLN A 99 23.18 6.63 -6.44
N SER A 100 22.07 7.24 -5.98
CA SER A 100 21.22 8.19 -6.71
C SER A 100 21.59 9.64 -6.43
#